data_AF-X1R2M6-F1
#
_entry.id   AF-X1R2M6-F1
#
_cell.length_a   1.000
_cell.length_b   1.000
_cell.length_c   1.000
_cell.angle_alpha   90.00
_cell.angle_beta   90.00
_cell.angle_gamma   90.00
#
_symmetry.space_group_name_H-M   'P 1'
#
loop_
_entity.id
_entity.type
_entity.pdbx_description
1 polymer ?
#
loop_
_entity_poly.entity_id
_entity_poly.type
_entity_poly.pdbx_seq_one_letter_code
_entity_poly.pdbx_strand_id
1 'polypeptide(L)' 'MKLTSDEIHSFVIGFFESLCPWPARKPIGAAAPKCLEGEYHYYLAGRGTGFIALLLILVGVIKLAKEVLT' A
#
# COMPACT_ATOMS: atom_id res chain seq x y z
N MET A 1 -16.80 3.41 -16.67
CA MET A 1 -16.73 2.54 -15.48
C MET A 1 -16.41 3.45 -14.31
N LYS A 2 -17.36 3.71 -13.39
CA LYS A 2 -17.12 4.56 -12.22
C LYS A 2 -16.64 3.65 -11.09
N LEU A 3 -15.45 3.91 -10.54
CA LEU A 3 -15.01 3.27 -9.31
C LEU A 3 -15.95 3.68 -8.17
N THR A 4 -16.40 2.72 -7.39
CA THR A 4 -17.23 2.94 -6.20
C THR A 4 -16.37 3.47 -5.05
N SER A 5 -17.02 4.10 -4.07
CA SER A 5 -16.32 4.58 -2.87
C SER A 5 -15.61 3.44 -2.12
N ASP A 6 -16.18 2.23 -2.13
CA ASP A 6 -15.65 1.06 -1.42
C ASP A 6 -14.42 0.50 -2.12
N GLU A 7 -14.38 0.49 -3.44
CA GLU A 7 -13.21 0.11 -4.25
C GLU A 7 -12.03 1.04 -3.98
N ILE A 8 -12.28 2.36 -3.99
CA ILE A 8 -11.24 3.37 -3.68
C ILE A 8 -10.77 3.23 -2.24
N HIS A 9 -11.69 3.08 -1.28
CA HIS A 9 -11.35 2.94 0.13
C HIS A 9 -10.47 1.70 0.38
N SER A 10 -10.83 0.57 -0.23
CA SER A 10 -10.06 -0.68 -0.16
C SER A 10 -8.64 -0.51 -0.69
N PHE A 11 -8.50 0.14 -1.84
CA PHE A 11 -7.21 0.46 -2.45
C PHE A 11 -6.35 1.35 -1.54
N VAL A 12 -6.93 2.43 -1.01
CA VAL A 12 -6.24 3.39 -0.14
C VAL A 12 -5.74 2.71 1.13
N ILE A 13 -6.55 1.85 1.76
CA ILE A 13 -6.11 1.07 2.93
C ILE A 13 -4.88 0.23 2.56
N GLY A 14 -4.95 -0.55 1.49
CA GLY A 14 -3.83 -1.39 1.06
C GLY A 14 -2.56 -0.59 0.76
N PHE A 15 -2.71 0.55 0.09
CA PHE A 15 -1.60 1.44 -0.27
C PHE A 15 -0.87 1.99 0.96
N PHE A 16 -1.61 2.57 1.91
CA PHE A 16 -1.01 3.16 3.10
C PHE A 16 -0.49 2.11 4.08
N GLU A 17 -1.11 0.93 4.15
CA GLU A 17 -0.55 -0.18 4.96
C GLU A 17 0.86 -0.58 4.51
N SER A 18 1.17 -0.50 3.21
CA SER A 18 2.52 -0.79 2.69
C SER A 18 3.54 0.34 2.97
N LEU A 19 3.09 1.58 3.11
CA LEU A 19 3.96 2.73 3.42
C LEU A 19 4.18 2.91 4.92
N CYS A 20 3.28 2.40 5.75
CA CYS A 20 3.43 2.47 7.20
C CYS A 20 4.51 1.49 7.67
N PRO A 21 5.43 1.93 8.57
CA PRO A 21 6.40 1.03 9.19
C PRO A 21 5.75 0.10 10.24
N TRP A 22 4.45 0.25 10.49
CA TRP A 22 3.71 -0.59 11.43
C TRP A 22 3.35 -1.93 10.79
N PRO A 23 3.31 -3.03 11.58
CA PRO A 23 2.81 -4.30 11.08
C PRO A 23 1.41 -4.11 10.49
N ALA A 24 1.21 -4.64 9.29
CA ALA A 24 -0.10 -4.62 8.65
C ALA A 24 -1.13 -5.17 9.63
N ARG A 25 -2.28 -4.50 9.78
CA ARG A 25 -3.31 -4.91 10.74
C ARG A 25 -3.82 -6.33 10.46
N LYS A 26 -3.61 -6.83 9.23
CA LYS A 26 -3.89 -8.21 8.85
C LYS A 26 -2.70 -8.89 8.17
N PRO A 27 -2.34 -10.11 8.59
CA PRO A 27 -1.36 -10.92 7.88
C PRO A 27 -1.92 -11.35 6.52
N ILE A 28 -1.02 -11.52 5.54
CA ILE A 28 -1.35 -12.04 4.22
C ILE A 28 -1.92 -13.46 4.40
N GLY A 29 -3.14 -13.71 3.92
CA GLY A 29 -3.84 -14.98 4.10
C GLY A 29 -4.86 -15.01 5.24
N ALA A 30 -4.97 -13.95 6.04
CA ALA A 30 -6.13 -13.79 6.93
C ALA A 30 -7.40 -13.53 6.12
N ALA A 31 -8.55 -13.98 6.64
CA ALA A 31 -9.84 -13.68 6.05
C ALA A 31 -9.99 -12.17 5.83
N ALA A 32 -10.35 -11.79 4.59
CA ALA A 32 -10.72 -10.43 4.28
C ALA A 32 -11.79 -9.98 5.29
N PRO A 33 -11.69 -8.77 5.87
CA PRO A 33 -12.78 -8.27 6.70
C PRO A 33 -14.08 -8.34 5.87
N LYS A 34 -15.21 -8.61 6.53
CA LYS A 34 -16.52 -8.68 5.82
C LYS A 34 -16.82 -7.42 4.99
N CYS A 35 -16.26 -6.27 5.37
CA CYS A 35 -16.37 -5.02 4.60
C CYS A 35 -15.50 -4.95 3.33
N LEU A 36 -14.55 -5.87 3.14
CA LEU A 36 -13.65 -5.97 1.99
C LEU A 36 -13.81 -7.31 1.23
N GLU A 37 -14.77 -8.15 1.61
CA GLU A 37 -14.91 -9.51 1.08
C GLU A 37 -15.26 -9.53 -0.42
N GLY A 38 -15.88 -8.45 -0.94
CA GLY A 38 -16.07 -8.21 -2.37
C GLY A 38 -14.92 -7.47 -3.07
N GLU A 39 -14.20 -6.60 -2.36
CA GLU A 39 -13.24 -5.64 -2.93
C GLU A 39 -11.78 -5.92 -2.58
N TYR A 40 -11.49 -7.14 -2.10
CA TYR A 40 -10.16 -7.56 -1.65
C TYR A 40 -9.08 -7.42 -2.75
N HIS A 41 -9.48 -7.51 -4.01
CA HIS A 41 -8.58 -7.34 -5.15
C HIS A 41 -8.06 -5.89 -5.27
N TYR A 42 -8.87 -4.87 -4.97
CA TYR A 42 -8.41 -3.49 -4.89
C TYR A 42 -7.50 -3.25 -3.69
N TYR A 43 -7.77 -3.89 -2.56
CA TYR A 43 -6.87 -3.86 -1.41
C TYR A 43 -5.49 -4.47 -1.73
N LEU A 44 -5.45 -5.63 -2.37
CA LEU A 44 -4.19 -6.24 -2.84
C LEU A 44 -3.45 -5.35 -3.85
N ALA A 45 -4.19 -4.75 -4.80
CA ALA A 45 -3.62 -3.80 -5.76
C ALA A 45 -3.02 -2.57 -5.05
N GLY A 46 -3.71 -2.05 -4.03
CA GLY A 46 -3.22 -1.00 -3.14
C GLY A 46 -1.91 -1.41 -2.47
N ARG A 47 -1.84 -2.61 -1.87
CA ARG A 47 -0.61 -3.08 -1.21
C ARG A 47 0.57 -3.20 -2.17
N GLY A 48 0.35 -3.75 -3.36
CA GLY A 48 1.39 -3.89 -4.39
C GLY A 48 1.92 -2.53 -4.85
N THR A 49 1.01 -1.59 -5.15
CA THR A 49 1.38 -0.22 -5.56
C THR A 49 2.07 0.55 -4.44
N GLY A 50 1.62 0.40 -3.20
CA GLY A 50 2.26 1.01 -2.03
C GLY A 50 3.68 0.49 -1.78
N PHE A 51 3.93 -0.80 -2.03
CA PHE A 51 5.29 -1.36 -1.95
C PHE A 51 6.22 -0.79 -3.02
N ILE A 52 5.74 -0.65 -4.26
CA ILE A 52 6.50 -0.02 -5.34
C ILE A 52 6.82 1.45 -4.98
N ALA A 53 5.83 2.19 -4.46
CA ALA A 53 6.04 3.56 -4.01
C ALA A 53 7.09 3.64 -2.89
N LEU A 54 7.05 2.72 -1.92
CA LEU A 54 8.06 2.64 -0.85
C LEU A 54 9.47 2.45 -1.41
N LEU A 55 9.66 1.54 -2.36
CA LEU A 55 10.97 1.31 -3.00
C LEU A 55 11.48 2.56 -3.71
N LEU A 56 10.60 3.27 -4.42
CA LEU A 56 10.96 4.53 -5.10
C LEU A 56 11.37 5.62 -4.10
N ILE A 57 10.64 5.75 -2.99
CA ILE A 57 10.97 6.67 -1.91
C ILE A 57 12.34 6.32 -1.33
N LEU A 58 12.59 5.04 -1.04
CA LEU A 58 13.86 4.57 -0.48
C LEU A 58 15.04 4.87 -1.42
N VAL A 59 14.88 4.59 -2.73
CA VAL A 59 15.89 4.92 -3.74
C VAL A 59 16.15 6.42 -3.80
N GLY A 60 15.10 7.25 -3.75
CA GLY A 60 15.22 8.70 -3.70
C GLY A 60 15.98 9.20 -2.49
N VAL A 61 15.66 8.67 -1.29
CA VAL A 61 16.35 9.00 -0.04
C VAL A 61 17.82 8.58 -0.09
N ILE A 62 18.13 7.40 -0.60
CA ILE A 62 19.52 6.93 -0.75
C ILE A 62 20.30 7.85 -1.70
N LYS A 63 19.71 8.23 -2.85
CA LYS A 63 20.36 9.16 -3.78
C LYS A 63 20.59 10.52 -3.14
N LEU A 64 19.59 11.07 -2.45
CA LEU A 64 19.71 12.34 -1.77
C LEU A 64 20.79 12.31 -0.67
N ALA A 65 20.85 11.22 0.10
CA ALA A 65 21.88 11.03 1.12
C ALA A 65 23.28 11.00 0.51
N LYS A 66 23.47 10.36 -0.65
CA LYS A 66 24.77 10.35 -1.35
C LYS A 66 25.19 11.75 -1.81
N GLU A 67 24.27 12.55 -2.34
CA GLU A 67 24.56 13.93 -2.77
C GLU A 67 24.89 14.84 -1.60
N VAL A 68 24.21 14.69 -0.45
CA VAL A 68 24.45 15.54 0.74
C VAL A 68 25.72 15.16 1.50
N LEU A 69 26.12 13.89 1.47
CA LEU A 69 27.30 13.38 2.18
C LEU A 69 28.60 13.42 1.36
N THR A 70 28.54 13.81 0.08
CA THR A 70 29.72 13.98 -0.79
C THR A 70 30.08 15.46 -0.88
#